data_AF-A0A8H7FVA9-F1
#
_entry.id   AF-A0A8H7FVA9-F1
#
_cell.length_a   1.000
_cell.length_b   1.000
_cell.length_c   1.000
_cell.angle_alpha   90.00
_cell.angle_beta   90.00
_cell.angle_gamma   90.00
#
_symmetry.space_group_name_H-M   'P 1'
#
loop_
_entity.id
_entity.type
_entity.pdbx_description
1 polymer ?
#
loop_
_entity_poly.entity_id
_entity_poly.type
_entity_poly.pdbx_seq_one_letter_code
_entity_poly.pdbx_strand_id
1 'polypeptide(L)'
;MAMTREKIVQLLVKKKRAEPYLGRSNEALEAVQEAVELYRILVVESPEAYNANLAMGLANLSSRLSALGRLDEALPLVQEAVDIYRALAVEQPVAHNATLAQMLQNLSRCLVKLGRLDEALGVNLDQVEMFRALAVDRPAKFNRHLMLSLSMLGDVMMDLGFEEHFEVAREANAMREAL
;
A
#
# COMPACT_ATOMS: atom_id res chain seq x y z
N MET A 1 7.94 0.09 -34.03
CA MET A 1 6.72 -0.53 -33.44
C MET A 1 6.10 0.49 -32.50
N ALA A 2 4.98 1.08 -32.91
CA ALA A 2 4.38 2.27 -32.32
C ALA A 2 3.16 1.90 -31.46
N MET A 3 3.38 1.32 -30.28
CA MET A 3 2.31 0.91 -29.37
C MET A 3 2.25 1.73 -28.07
N THR A 4 2.84 2.91 -28.02
CA THR A 4 3.18 3.53 -26.72
C THR A 4 2.43 4.83 -26.39
N ARG A 5 2.10 5.71 -27.34
CA ARG A 5 1.51 7.02 -26.99
C ARG A 5 -0.02 7.03 -26.95
N GLU A 6 -0.65 6.36 -27.90
CA GLU A 6 -2.11 6.39 -28.06
C GLU A 6 -2.82 5.58 -26.96
N LYS A 7 -2.27 4.43 -26.57
CA LYS A 7 -2.76 3.64 -25.43
C LYS A 7 -2.62 4.38 -24.09
N ILE A 8 -1.51 5.10 -23.88
CA ILE A 8 -1.30 5.93 -22.68
C ILE A 8 -2.32 7.08 -22.62
N VAL A 9 -2.58 7.76 -23.75
CA VAL A 9 -3.58 8.82 -23.82
C VAL A 9 -4.99 8.27 -23.56
N GLN A 10 -5.35 7.12 -24.14
CA GLN A 10 -6.65 6.50 -23.89
C GLN A 10 -6.83 6.09 -22.42
N LEU A 11 -5.77 5.61 -21.76
CA LEU A 11 -5.78 5.30 -20.33
C LEU A 11 -5.95 6.52 -19.45
N LEU A 12 -5.23 7.62 -19.71
CA LEU A 12 -5.37 8.85 -18.94
C LEU A 12 -6.78 9.43 -19.08
N VAL A 13 -7.37 9.33 -20.27
CA VAL A 13 -8.77 9.70 -20.52
C VAL A 13 -9.74 8.81 -19.75
N LYS A 14 -9.54 7.47 -19.73
CA LYS A 14 -10.38 6.54 -18.96
C LYS A 14 -10.25 6.74 -17.44
N LYS A 15 -9.02 6.89 -16.93
CA LYS A 15 -8.72 7.16 -15.51
C LYS A 15 -9.42 8.42 -15.02
N LYS A 16 -9.27 9.53 -15.75
CA LYS A 16 -9.94 10.82 -15.44
C LYS A 16 -11.47 10.72 -15.47
N ARG A 17 -12.02 9.85 -16.34
CA ARG A 17 -13.46 9.59 -16.41
C ARG A 17 -13.98 8.67 -15.31
N ALA A 18 -13.14 7.87 -14.67
CA ALA A 18 -13.53 6.99 -13.57
C ALA A 18 -13.55 7.68 -12.19
N GLU A 19 -12.89 8.85 -12.06
CA GLU A 19 -12.85 9.65 -10.83
C GLU A 19 -14.22 10.08 -10.24
N PRO A 20 -15.33 10.30 -11.01
CA PRO A 20 -16.61 10.67 -10.43
C PRO A 20 -17.53 9.49 -10.04
N TYR A 21 -17.19 8.23 -10.31
CA TYR A 21 -18.10 7.11 -10.08
C TYR A 21 -17.81 6.35 -8.77
N LEU A 22 -18.10 7.01 -7.65
CA LEU A 22 -18.27 6.35 -6.34
C LEU A 22 -19.50 5.41 -6.27
N GLY A 23 -20.14 5.08 -7.40
CA GLY A 23 -21.38 4.30 -7.48
C GLY A 23 -21.37 3.08 -8.42
N ARG A 24 -20.24 2.73 -9.06
CA ARG A 24 -20.13 1.53 -9.91
C ARG A 24 -18.85 0.76 -9.61
N SER A 25 -18.88 -0.03 -8.53
CA SER A 25 -17.72 -0.76 -8.01
C SER A 25 -17.03 -1.65 -9.07
N ASN A 26 -17.80 -2.22 -10.00
CA ASN A 26 -17.28 -3.11 -11.05
C ASN A 26 -16.53 -2.38 -12.16
N GLU A 27 -17.08 -1.28 -12.71
CA GLU A 27 -16.40 -0.51 -13.79
C GLU A 27 -15.08 0.09 -13.29
N ALA A 28 -15.05 0.54 -12.04
CA ALA A 28 -13.83 1.07 -11.44
C ALA A 28 -12.78 -0.02 -11.13
N LEU A 29 -13.22 -1.26 -10.88
CA LEU A 29 -12.33 -2.40 -10.72
C LEU A 29 -11.73 -2.82 -12.07
N GLU A 30 -12.56 -2.94 -13.10
CA GLU A 30 -12.14 -3.25 -14.47
C GLU A 30 -11.12 -2.24 -14.99
N ALA A 31 -11.38 -0.93 -14.81
CA ALA A 31 -10.46 0.11 -15.25
C ALA A 31 -9.08 0.04 -14.56
N VAL A 32 -9.04 -0.33 -13.28
CA VAL A 32 -7.77 -0.50 -12.56
C VAL A 32 -7.06 -1.78 -12.99
N GLN A 33 -7.80 -2.85 -13.28
CA GLN A 33 -7.23 -4.09 -13.81
C GLN A 33 -6.60 -3.90 -15.19
N GLU A 34 -7.30 -3.25 -16.12
CA GLU A 34 -6.76 -2.89 -17.44
C GLU A 34 -5.47 -2.06 -17.31
N ALA A 35 -5.43 -1.12 -16.37
CA ALA A 35 -4.24 -0.30 -16.13
C ALA A 35 -3.04 -1.13 -15.65
N VAL A 36 -3.25 -2.08 -14.73
CA VAL A 36 -2.20 -2.99 -14.25
C VAL A 36 -1.65 -3.85 -15.39
N GLU A 37 -2.52 -4.45 -16.22
CA GLU A 37 -2.10 -5.26 -17.36
C GLU A 37 -1.25 -4.47 -18.35
N LEU A 38 -1.62 -3.21 -18.61
CA LEU A 38 -0.86 -2.33 -19.48
C LEU A 38 0.50 -1.95 -18.86
N TYR A 39 0.55 -1.66 -17.56
CA TYR A 39 1.83 -1.41 -16.89
C TYR A 39 2.72 -2.65 -16.89
N ARG A 40 2.18 -3.87 -16.78
CA ARG A 40 2.97 -5.11 -16.92
C ARG A 40 3.63 -5.20 -18.29
N ILE A 41 2.93 -4.83 -19.37
CA ILE A 41 3.51 -4.77 -20.73
C ILE A 41 4.60 -3.69 -20.82
N LEU A 42 4.33 -2.49 -20.30
CA LEU A 42 5.26 -1.36 -20.38
C LEU A 42 6.55 -1.58 -19.56
N VAL A 43 6.47 -2.28 -18.43
CA VAL A 43 7.64 -2.64 -17.62
C VAL A 43 8.61 -3.55 -18.38
N VAL A 44 8.13 -4.40 -19.30
CA VAL A 44 9.02 -5.23 -20.15
C VAL A 44 9.89 -4.36 -21.06
N GLU A 45 9.34 -3.26 -21.58
CA GLU A 45 10.06 -2.34 -22.47
C GLU A 45 10.94 -1.34 -21.71
N SER A 46 10.49 -0.88 -20.54
CA SER A 46 11.19 0.14 -19.76
C SER A 46 10.89 0.02 -18.26
N PRO A 47 11.57 -0.90 -17.54
CA PRO A 47 11.30 -1.15 -16.13
C PRO A 47 11.43 0.12 -15.26
N GLU A 48 12.52 0.87 -15.43
CA GLU A 48 12.81 2.08 -14.65
C GLU A 48 11.71 3.15 -14.78
N ALA A 49 11.08 3.25 -15.95
CA ALA A 49 10.05 4.24 -16.22
C ALA A 49 8.68 3.87 -15.64
N TYR A 50 8.38 2.56 -15.50
CA TYR A 50 7.02 2.09 -15.24
C TYR A 50 6.87 1.23 -13.99
N ASN A 51 7.94 0.80 -13.33
CA ASN A 51 7.87 -0.01 -12.11
C ASN A 51 7.07 0.68 -11.00
N ALA A 52 7.33 1.97 -10.75
CA ALA A 52 6.57 2.72 -9.75
C ALA A 52 5.08 2.83 -10.12
N ASN A 53 4.75 3.00 -11.40
CA ASN A 53 3.36 3.05 -11.85
C ASN A 53 2.66 1.69 -11.72
N LEU A 54 3.35 0.59 -12.07
CA LEU A 54 2.85 -0.77 -11.89
C LEU A 54 2.53 -1.02 -10.42
N ALA A 55 3.48 -0.74 -9.51
CA ALA A 55 3.29 -0.93 -8.08
C ALA A 55 2.11 -0.13 -7.52
N MET A 56 1.94 1.13 -7.93
CA MET A 56 0.76 1.92 -7.55
C MET A 56 -0.55 1.34 -8.10
N GLY A 57 -0.54 0.84 -9.34
CA GLY A 57 -1.69 0.18 -9.95
C GLY A 57 -2.09 -1.08 -9.17
N LEU A 58 -1.11 -1.93 -8.84
CA LEU A 58 -1.28 -3.16 -8.07
C LEU A 58 -1.85 -2.88 -6.68
N ALA A 59 -1.32 -1.88 -5.97
CA ALA A 59 -1.82 -1.49 -4.66
C ALA A 59 -3.27 -0.96 -4.70
N ASN A 60 -3.61 -0.20 -5.74
CA ASN A 60 -4.98 0.27 -5.95
C ASN A 60 -5.93 -0.89 -6.25
N LEU A 61 -5.52 -1.85 -7.08
CA LEU A 61 -6.31 -3.03 -7.40
C LEU A 61 -6.53 -3.89 -6.14
N SER A 62 -5.47 -4.14 -5.39
CA SER A 62 -5.50 -4.86 -4.11
C SER A 62 -6.47 -4.21 -3.11
N SER A 63 -6.42 -2.89 -2.96
CA SER A 63 -7.29 -2.15 -2.05
C SER A 63 -8.78 -2.30 -2.44
N ARG A 64 -9.09 -2.24 -3.74
CA ARG A 64 -10.46 -2.45 -4.26
C ARG A 64 -10.94 -3.87 -4.06
N LEU A 65 -10.11 -4.87 -4.37
CA LEU A 65 -10.43 -6.28 -4.14
C LEU A 65 -10.65 -6.55 -2.65
N SER A 66 -9.79 -6.00 -1.78
CA SER A 66 -9.95 -6.08 -0.33
C SER A 66 -11.25 -5.44 0.18
N ALA A 67 -11.69 -4.35 -0.44
CA ALA A 67 -12.96 -3.70 -0.09
C ALA A 67 -14.19 -4.54 -0.52
N LEU A 68 -14.02 -5.38 -1.54
CA LEU A 68 -15.01 -6.35 -2.02
C LEU A 68 -14.94 -7.70 -1.29
N GLY A 69 -14.07 -7.84 -0.29
CA GLY A 69 -13.86 -9.11 0.44
C GLY A 69 -13.05 -10.16 -0.34
N ARG A 70 -12.53 -9.83 -1.52
CA ARG A 70 -11.71 -10.72 -2.38
C ARG A 70 -10.24 -10.68 -1.93
N LEU A 71 -10.00 -11.07 -0.67
CA LEU A 71 -8.70 -10.91 -0.01
C LEU A 71 -7.61 -11.81 -0.60
N ASP A 72 -7.95 -13.05 -1.01
CA ASP A 72 -7.01 -13.98 -1.63
C ASP A 72 -6.46 -13.47 -2.96
N GLU A 73 -7.25 -12.67 -3.69
CA GLU A 73 -6.81 -12.01 -4.92
C GLU A 73 -6.06 -10.70 -4.63
N ALA A 74 -6.41 -10.02 -3.54
CA ALA A 74 -5.78 -8.76 -3.15
C ALA A 74 -4.35 -8.95 -2.63
N LEU A 75 -4.11 -10.01 -1.86
CA LEU A 75 -2.83 -10.26 -1.19
C LEU A 75 -1.62 -10.35 -2.15
N PRO A 76 -1.63 -11.20 -3.21
CA PRO A 76 -0.48 -11.30 -4.11
C PRO A 76 -0.16 -9.97 -4.82
N LEU A 77 -1.18 -9.15 -5.09
CA LEU A 77 -0.99 -7.86 -5.75
C LEU A 77 -0.29 -6.83 -4.85
N VAL A 78 -0.67 -6.75 -3.57
CA VAL A 78 0.01 -5.84 -2.63
C VAL A 78 1.41 -6.35 -2.27
N GLN A 79 1.62 -7.66 -2.25
CA GLN A 79 2.96 -8.23 -2.07
C GLN A 79 3.89 -7.83 -3.23
N GLU A 80 3.44 -7.98 -4.47
CA GLU A 80 4.20 -7.55 -5.65
C GLU A 80 4.48 -6.04 -5.62
N ALA A 81 3.52 -5.22 -5.19
CA ALA A 81 3.74 -3.78 -5.03
C ALA A 81 4.79 -3.44 -3.97
N VAL A 82 4.79 -4.15 -2.83
CA VAL A 82 5.81 -4.01 -1.78
C VAL A 82 7.18 -4.38 -2.31
N ASP A 83 7.30 -5.49 -3.04
CA ASP A 83 8.59 -5.98 -3.54
C ASP A 83 9.21 -5.01 -4.57
N ILE A 84 8.39 -4.45 -5.46
CA ILE A 84 8.83 -3.39 -6.38
C ILE A 84 9.31 -2.16 -5.60
N TYR A 85 8.55 -1.70 -4.60
CA TYR A 85 8.95 -0.52 -3.83
C TYR A 85 10.14 -0.76 -2.90
N ARG A 86 10.37 -2.00 -2.44
CA ARG A 86 11.60 -2.38 -1.73
C ARG A 86 12.81 -2.22 -2.64
N ALA A 87 12.74 -2.73 -3.88
CA ALA A 87 13.82 -2.55 -4.86
C ALA A 87 14.09 -1.07 -5.17
N LEU A 88 13.04 -0.29 -5.43
CA LEU A 88 13.17 1.15 -5.67
C LEU A 88 13.73 1.92 -4.46
N ALA A 89 13.34 1.53 -3.24
CA ALA A 89 13.82 2.14 -2.01
C ALA A 89 15.31 1.86 -1.74
N VAL A 90 15.86 0.72 -2.20
CA VAL A 90 17.30 0.46 -2.12
C VAL A 90 18.08 1.44 -2.99
N GLU A 91 17.58 1.75 -4.18
CA GLU A 91 18.25 2.68 -5.11
C GLU A 91 18.08 4.15 -4.71
N GLN A 92 16.86 4.54 -4.32
CA GLN A 92 16.52 5.93 -3.99
C GLN A 92 15.64 6.01 -2.73
N PRO A 93 16.23 5.80 -1.53
CA PRO A 93 15.47 5.73 -0.28
C PRO A 93 14.60 6.97 0.00
N VAL A 94 15.17 8.16 -0.21
CA VAL A 94 14.47 9.44 0.04
C VAL A 94 13.23 9.60 -0.83
N ALA A 95 13.26 9.08 -2.06
CA ALA A 95 12.15 9.17 -3.00
C ALA A 95 11.03 8.14 -2.71
N HIS A 96 11.40 6.95 -2.22
CA HIS A 96 10.50 5.80 -2.23
C HIS A 96 10.09 5.28 -0.83
N ASN A 97 10.84 5.55 0.23
CA ASN A 97 10.54 5.02 1.57
C ASN A 97 9.15 5.40 2.08
N ALA A 98 8.68 6.62 1.82
CA ALA A 98 7.35 7.05 2.22
C ALA A 98 6.24 6.28 1.49
N THR A 99 6.46 5.85 0.25
CA THR A 99 5.50 5.05 -0.50
C THR A 99 5.59 3.59 -0.10
N LEU A 100 6.80 3.05 0.11
CA LEU A 100 7.00 1.70 0.63
C LEU A 100 6.29 1.51 1.98
N ALA A 101 6.42 2.45 2.92
CA ALA A 101 5.72 2.38 4.21
C ALA A 101 4.19 2.31 4.06
N GLN A 102 3.62 3.02 3.07
CA GLN A 102 2.19 2.94 2.76
C GLN A 102 1.81 1.59 2.12
N MET A 103 2.69 0.98 1.32
CA MET A 103 2.46 -0.36 0.77
C MET A 103 2.47 -1.41 1.87
N LEU A 104 3.41 -1.33 2.82
CA LEU A 104 3.45 -2.20 4.00
C LEU A 104 2.18 -2.06 4.84
N GLN A 105 1.65 -0.83 4.99
CA GLN A 105 0.35 -0.59 5.64
C GLN A 105 -0.81 -1.32 4.96
N ASN A 106 -0.83 -1.34 3.63
CA ASN A 106 -1.87 -2.05 2.88
C ASN A 106 -1.70 -3.57 3.01
N LEU A 107 -0.46 -4.07 2.96
CA LEU A 107 -0.14 -5.49 3.12
C LEU A 107 -0.54 -5.98 4.53
N SER A 108 -0.13 -5.27 5.59
CA SER A 108 -0.48 -5.62 6.97
C SER A 108 -2.00 -5.67 7.17
N ARG A 109 -2.75 -4.66 6.67
CA ARG A 109 -4.22 -4.68 6.68
C ARG A 109 -4.81 -5.89 5.97
N CYS A 110 -4.25 -6.29 4.83
CA CYS A 110 -4.73 -7.45 4.09
C CYS A 110 -4.49 -8.74 4.87
N LEU A 111 -3.30 -8.90 5.45
CA LEU A 111 -2.93 -10.05 6.28
C LEU A 111 -3.81 -10.17 7.55
N VAL A 112 -4.06 -9.06 8.25
CA VAL A 112 -4.96 -9.04 9.41
C VAL A 112 -6.37 -9.49 9.02
N LYS A 113 -6.92 -8.99 7.91
CA LYS A 113 -8.25 -9.39 7.42
C LYS A 113 -8.31 -10.87 7.03
N LEU A 114 -7.19 -11.46 6.62
CA LEU A 114 -7.06 -12.89 6.32
C LEU A 114 -6.80 -13.75 7.58
N GLY A 115 -6.65 -13.13 8.76
CA GLY A 115 -6.29 -13.84 9.99
C GLY A 115 -4.84 -14.33 10.02
N ARG A 116 -3.97 -13.87 9.11
CA ARG A 116 -2.55 -14.24 9.02
C ARG A 116 -1.72 -13.36 9.96
N LEU A 117 -2.00 -13.46 11.26
CA LEU A 117 -1.51 -12.52 12.27
C LEU A 117 0.02 -12.57 12.46
N ASP A 118 0.64 -13.75 12.41
CA ASP A 118 2.10 -13.88 12.52
C ASP A 118 2.85 -13.12 11.39
N GLU A 119 2.33 -13.21 10.16
CA GLU A 119 2.89 -12.47 9.02
C GLU A 119 2.58 -10.98 9.12
N ALA A 120 1.39 -10.63 9.59
CA ALA A 120 1.00 -9.25 9.81
C ALA A 120 1.93 -8.57 10.83
N LEU A 121 2.33 -9.28 11.90
CA LEU A 121 3.25 -8.79 12.93
C LEU A 121 4.57 -8.34 12.32
N GLY A 122 5.21 -9.20 11.52
CA GLY A 122 6.48 -8.86 10.86
C GLY A 122 6.37 -7.65 9.95
N VAL A 123 5.36 -7.61 9.09
CA VAL A 123 5.12 -6.47 8.18
C VAL A 123 4.82 -5.18 8.95
N ASN A 124 4.09 -5.26 10.07
CA ASN A 124 3.71 -4.09 10.84
C ASN A 124 4.91 -3.51 11.62
N LEU A 125 5.83 -4.35 12.11
CA LEU A 125 7.08 -3.91 12.72
C LEU A 125 7.94 -3.10 11.72
N ASP A 126 8.17 -3.63 10.52
CA ASP A 126 8.88 -2.92 9.43
C ASP A 126 8.20 -1.56 9.14
N GLN A 127 6.87 -1.57 9.03
CA GLN A 127 6.07 -0.40 8.75
C GLN A 127 6.18 0.68 9.85
N VAL A 128 6.11 0.28 11.13
CA VAL A 128 6.24 1.20 12.27
C VAL A 128 7.62 1.83 12.30
N GLU A 129 8.68 1.04 12.10
CA GLU A 129 10.04 1.56 12.03
C GLU A 129 10.19 2.61 10.93
N MET A 130 9.68 2.32 9.72
CA MET A 130 9.73 3.27 8.62
C MET A 130 8.94 4.55 8.91
N PHE A 131 7.72 4.45 9.44
CA PHE A 131 6.93 5.65 9.77
C PHE A 131 7.52 6.44 10.94
N ARG A 132 8.19 5.81 11.91
CA ARG A 132 8.97 6.50 12.95
C ARG A 132 10.09 7.32 12.33
N ALA A 133 10.91 6.71 11.47
CA ALA A 133 12.01 7.41 10.81
C ALA A 133 11.50 8.60 9.98
N LEU A 134 10.41 8.44 9.23
CA LEU A 134 9.81 9.50 8.44
C LEU A 134 9.18 10.63 9.30
N ALA A 135 8.62 10.28 10.45
CA ALA A 135 8.00 11.23 11.37
C ALA A 135 9.01 12.13 12.10
N VAL A 136 10.27 11.71 12.25
CA VAL A 136 11.34 12.56 12.80
C VAL A 136 11.47 13.86 12.00
N ASP A 137 11.52 13.75 10.66
CA ASP A 137 11.72 14.91 9.78
C ASP A 137 10.42 15.63 9.42
N ARG A 138 9.31 14.87 9.31
CA ARG A 138 8.03 15.39 8.79
C ARG A 138 6.85 14.91 9.65
N PRO A 139 6.79 15.30 10.94
CA PRO A 139 5.79 14.77 11.88
C PRO A 139 4.36 15.07 11.44
N ALA A 140 4.07 16.30 10.96
CA ALA A 140 2.74 16.68 10.49
C ALA A 140 2.23 15.81 9.32
N LYS A 141 3.13 15.23 8.53
CA LYS A 141 2.77 14.36 7.40
C LYS A 141 2.58 12.91 7.83
N PHE A 142 3.38 12.42 8.78
CA PHE A 142 3.49 10.99 9.06
C PHE A 142 2.99 10.54 10.44
N ASN A 143 2.78 11.43 11.41
CA ASN A 143 2.30 11.06 12.75
C ASN A 143 0.98 10.31 12.71
N ARG A 144 0.05 10.71 11.83
CA ARG A 144 -1.22 10.00 11.66
C ARG A 144 -1.01 8.57 11.14
N HIS A 145 -0.09 8.38 10.20
CA HIS A 145 0.23 7.04 9.69
C HIS A 145 0.94 6.19 10.74
N LEU A 146 1.87 6.77 11.49
CA LEU A 146 2.56 6.10 12.59
C LEU A 146 1.57 5.65 13.66
N MET A 147 0.67 6.53 14.11
CA MET A 147 -0.38 6.21 15.08
C MET A 147 -1.31 5.08 14.62
N LEU A 148 -1.72 5.07 13.35
CA LEU A 148 -2.54 3.98 12.80
C LEU A 148 -1.76 2.66 12.71
N SER A 149 -0.45 2.72 12.44
CA SER A 149 0.42 1.55 12.40
C SER A 149 0.59 0.97 13.80
N LEU A 150 0.92 1.80 14.79
CA LEU A 150 1.03 1.41 16.19
C LEU A 150 -0.28 0.82 16.74
N SER A 151 -1.43 1.41 16.40
CA SER A 151 -2.73 0.86 16.81
C SER A 151 -2.90 -0.58 16.28
N MET A 152 -2.62 -0.80 15.00
CA MET A 152 -2.71 -2.12 14.38
C MET A 152 -1.68 -3.11 14.95
N LEU A 153 -0.45 -2.66 15.22
CA LEU A 153 0.56 -3.48 15.88
C LEU A 153 0.08 -3.93 17.25
N GLY A 154 -0.48 -3.01 18.05
CA GLY A 154 -1.04 -3.31 19.35
C GLY A 154 -2.17 -4.35 19.28
N ASP A 155 -3.09 -4.19 18.32
CA ASP A 155 -4.19 -5.14 18.12
C ASP A 155 -3.65 -6.54 17.73
N VAL A 156 -2.71 -6.61 16.77
CA VAL A 156 -2.09 -7.88 16.34
C VAL A 156 -1.33 -8.54 17.49
N MET A 157 -0.58 -7.76 18.28
CA MET A 157 0.16 -8.27 19.43
C MET A 157 -0.78 -8.79 20.52
N MET A 158 -1.91 -8.10 20.76
CA MET A 158 -2.94 -8.56 21.69
C MET A 158 -3.53 -9.90 21.24
N ASP A 159 -3.92 -10.02 19.97
CA ASP A 159 -4.49 -11.24 19.42
C ASP A 159 -3.52 -12.43 19.45
N LEU A 160 -2.21 -12.16 19.34
CA LEU A 160 -1.15 -13.16 19.46
C LEU A 160 -0.70 -13.42 20.91
N GLY A 161 -1.19 -12.65 21.89
CA GLY A 161 -0.89 -12.83 23.32
C GLY A 161 0.43 -12.22 23.80
N PHE A 162 1.01 -11.26 23.07
CA PHE A 162 2.21 -10.53 23.51
C PHE A 162 1.86 -9.45 24.52
N GLU A 163 2.46 -9.50 25.72
CA GLU A 163 2.18 -8.55 26.80
C GLU A 163 2.61 -7.11 26.46
N GLU A 164 3.60 -6.95 25.59
CA GLU A 164 4.11 -5.65 25.16
C GLU A 164 3.09 -4.84 24.34
N HIS A 165 1.94 -5.44 23.97
CA HIS A 165 0.86 -4.74 23.28
C HIS A 165 0.38 -3.50 24.05
N PHE A 166 0.45 -3.50 25.39
CA PHE A 166 -0.02 -2.38 26.21
C PHE A 166 0.83 -1.13 26.00
N GLU A 167 2.14 -1.29 25.84
CA GLU A 167 3.05 -0.17 25.60
C GLU A 167 2.82 0.45 24.22
N VAL A 168 2.64 -0.41 23.21
CA VAL A 168 2.35 0.02 21.84
C VAL A 168 1.00 0.74 21.78
N ALA A 169 -0.04 0.22 22.44
CA ALA A 169 -1.36 0.84 22.51
C ALA A 169 -1.33 2.19 23.25
N ARG A 170 -0.56 2.29 24.34
CA ARG A 170 -0.37 3.53 25.10
C ARG A 170 0.27 4.61 24.23
N GLU A 171 1.31 4.27 23.48
CA GLU A 171 1.96 5.21 22.57
C GLU A 171 1.00 5.66 21.44
N ALA A 172 0.27 4.73 20.84
CA ALA A 172 -0.72 5.07 19.81
C ALA A 172 -1.79 6.03 20.32
N ASN A 173 -2.27 5.83 21.55
CA ASN A 173 -3.27 6.71 22.17
C ASN A 173 -2.69 8.10 22.50
N ALA A 174 -1.48 8.18 23.04
CA ALA A 174 -0.81 9.46 23.27
C ALA A 174 -0.62 10.25 21.97
N MET A 175 -0.28 9.58 20.87
CA MET A 175 -0.23 10.22 19.55
C MET A 175 -1.59 10.69 19.07
N ARG A 176 -2.66 9.91 19.31
CA ARG A 176 -4.03 10.27 18.91
C ARG A 176 -4.52 11.53 19.62
N GLU A 177 -4.13 11.73 20.88
CA GLU A 177 -4.47 12.92 21.66
C GLU A 177 -3.71 14.18 21.20
N ALA A 178 -2.56 14.01 20.54
CA ALA A 178 -1.69 15.08 20.09
C ALA A 178 -1.93 15.55 18.64
N LEU A 179 -2.84 14.91 17.90
CA LEU A 179 -3.20 15.23 16.50
C LEU A 179 -4.40 16.16 16.40
#